data_AF-A0A3M9KWW0-F1
#
_entry.id   AF-A0A3M9KWW0-F1
#
_cell.length_a   1.000
_cell.length_b   1.000
_cell.length_c   1.000
_cell.angle_alpha   90.00
_cell.angle_beta   90.00
_cell.angle_gamma   90.00
#
_symmetry.space_group_name_H-M   'P 1'
#
loop_
_entity.id
_entity.type
_entity.pdbx_description
1 polymer ?
#
loop_
_entity_poly.entity_id
_entity_poly.type
_entity_poly.pdbx_seq_one_letter_code
_entity_poly.pdbx_strand_id
1 'polypeptide(L)'
;MAEGEQTRLVAWSREMRAVHERLREALAVTRRALADGEPARPATRELLLFCHGFCAALTAHHEGEDHSLFPAIAARHPELRGTLDRLRQDHSMIGYLLTGLSAVVARDAPPGELARHLEGVAAIMESHFRYEERQLLTVLETLSLDADPGDVFGPL
;
A
#
# COMPACT_ATOMS: atom_id res chain seq x y z
N MET A 1 9.10 -32.34 -3.78
CA MET A 1 9.03 -31.41 -2.62
C MET A 1 9.65 -30.04 -2.95
N ALA A 2 10.81 -29.96 -3.60
CA ALA A 2 11.46 -28.69 -3.97
C ALA A 2 10.62 -27.75 -4.88
N GLU A 3 9.81 -28.30 -5.79
CA GLU A 3 9.01 -27.50 -6.74
C GLU A 3 7.86 -26.74 -6.07
N GLY A 4 7.22 -27.33 -5.04
CA GLY A 4 6.18 -26.66 -4.26
C GLY A 4 6.73 -25.59 -3.32
N GLU A 5 7.93 -25.81 -2.79
CA GLU A 5 8.65 -24.83 -1.96
C GLU A 5 9.11 -23.63 -2.81
N GLN A 6 9.75 -23.86 -3.95
CA GLN A 6 10.13 -22.80 -4.89
C GLN A 6 8.91 -21.97 -5.35
N THR A 7 7.77 -22.64 -5.60
CA THR A 7 6.51 -21.98 -5.97
C THR A 7 5.99 -21.08 -4.85
N ARG A 8 6.04 -21.53 -3.59
CA ARG A 8 5.68 -20.72 -2.40
C ARG A 8 6.61 -19.53 -2.22
N LEU A 9 7.91 -19.70 -2.44
CA LEU A 9 8.88 -18.61 -2.28
C LEU A 9 8.64 -17.48 -3.30
N VAL A 10 8.39 -17.83 -4.56
CA VAL A 10 8.10 -16.84 -5.62
C VAL A 10 6.71 -16.19 -5.43
N ALA A 11 5.80 -16.80 -4.66
CA ALA A 11 4.48 -16.23 -4.38
C ALA A 11 4.57 -14.91 -3.61
N TRP A 12 5.51 -14.79 -2.66
CA TRP A 12 5.69 -13.57 -1.87
C TRP A 12 6.08 -12.36 -2.72
N SER A 13 7.09 -12.51 -3.59
CA SER A 13 7.54 -11.41 -4.46
C SER A 13 6.49 -11.03 -5.50
N ARG A 14 5.73 -12.01 -6.00
CA ARG A 14 4.61 -11.76 -6.92
C ARG A 14 3.45 -11.03 -6.24
N GLU A 15 3.06 -11.44 -5.05
CA GLU A 15 1.94 -10.84 -4.33
C GLU A 15 2.25 -9.39 -3.92
N MET A 16 3.48 -9.11 -3.45
CA MET A 16 3.93 -7.74 -3.18
C MET A 16 3.81 -6.84 -4.42
N ARG A 17 4.27 -7.31 -5.60
CA ARG A 17 4.10 -6.55 -6.85
C ARG A 17 2.63 -6.35 -7.20
N ALA A 18 1.81 -7.39 -7.02
CA ALA A 18 0.39 -7.36 -7.37
C ALA A 18 -0.41 -6.42 -6.47
N VAL A 19 -0.16 -6.40 -5.16
CA VAL A 19 -0.79 -5.46 -4.23
C VAL A 19 -0.37 -4.02 -4.53
N HIS A 20 0.92 -3.75 -4.81
CA HIS A 20 1.37 -2.41 -5.19
C HIS A 20 0.71 -1.92 -6.47
N GLU A 21 0.57 -2.77 -7.49
CA GLU A 21 -0.10 -2.38 -8.74
C GLU A 21 -1.58 -2.07 -8.51
N ARG A 22 -2.29 -2.91 -7.76
CA ARG A 22 -3.68 -2.65 -7.38
C ARG A 22 -3.83 -1.33 -6.61
N LEU A 23 -2.92 -1.00 -5.70
CA LEU A 23 -2.93 0.26 -4.95
C LEU A 23 -2.65 1.47 -5.85
N ARG A 24 -1.73 1.34 -6.83
CA ARG A 24 -1.50 2.38 -7.86
C ARG A 24 -2.76 2.60 -8.70
N GLU A 25 -3.41 1.54 -9.15
CA GLU A 25 -4.66 1.61 -9.92
C GLU A 25 -5.79 2.26 -9.11
N ALA A 26 -6.00 1.84 -7.86
CA ALA A 26 -7.02 2.41 -6.99
C ALA A 26 -6.82 3.92 -6.77
N LEU A 27 -5.57 4.35 -6.57
CA LEU A 27 -5.24 5.77 -6.45
C LEU A 27 -5.49 6.52 -7.76
N ALA A 28 -5.13 5.93 -8.90
CA ALA A 28 -5.37 6.52 -10.22
C ALA A 28 -6.87 6.70 -10.51
N VAL A 29 -7.70 5.71 -10.19
CA VAL A 29 -9.17 5.78 -10.31
C VAL A 29 -9.71 6.91 -9.43
N THR A 30 -9.28 6.97 -8.17
CA THR A 30 -9.71 8.01 -7.22
C THR A 30 -9.39 9.42 -7.72
N ARG A 31 -8.19 9.61 -8.28
CA ARG A 31 -7.76 10.91 -8.84
C ARG A 31 -8.52 11.30 -10.12
N ARG A 32 -8.85 10.34 -10.99
CA ARG A 32 -9.65 10.59 -12.20
C ARG A 32 -11.08 10.97 -11.86
N ALA A 33 -11.71 10.23 -10.95
CA ALA A 33 -13.06 10.52 -10.47
C ALA A 33 -13.18 11.95 -9.90
N LEU A 34 -12.11 12.45 -9.26
CA LEU A 34 -12.04 13.82 -8.76
C LEU A 34 -11.85 14.87 -9.87
N ALA A 35 -11.09 14.55 -10.91
CA ALA A 35 -10.80 15.47 -12.02
C ALA A 35 -11.99 15.65 -12.98
N ASP A 36 -12.79 14.58 -13.19
CA ASP A 36 -13.86 14.56 -14.20
C ASP A 36 -15.13 15.33 -13.77
N GLY A 37 -15.31 15.64 -12.48
CA GLY A 37 -16.07 16.80 -12.00
C GLY A 37 -17.46 17.12 -12.59
N GLU A 38 -18.30 16.14 -12.97
CA GLU A 38 -19.64 16.44 -13.51
C GLU A 38 -20.62 16.98 -12.43
N PRO A 39 -21.41 18.05 -12.70
CA PRO A 39 -22.28 18.71 -11.71
C PRO A 39 -23.62 18.00 -11.46
N ALA A 40 -23.65 16.68 -11.40
CA ALA A 40 -24.84 15.92 -11.00
C ALA A 40 -24.48 14.83 -9.99
N ARG A 41 -25.09 14.87 -8.78
CA ARG A 41 -24.93 13.82 -7.74
C ARG A 41 -25.28 12.44 -8.31
N PRO A 42 -24.61 11.32 -7.89
CA PRO A 42 -23.91 11.10 -6.63
C PRO A 42 -22.40 10.79 -6.77
N ALA A 43 -21.68 11.51 -7.65
CA ALA A 43 -20.23 11.37 -7.83
C ALA A 43 -19.41 11.52 -6.52
N THR A 44 -19.87 12.34 -5.57
CA THR A 44 -19.22 12.52 -4.27
C THR A 44 -19.30 11.26 -3.41
N ARG A 45 -20.43 10.53 -3.40
CA ARG A 45 -20.58 9.35 -2.54
C ARG A 45 -19.71 8.18 -3.02
N GLU A 46 -19.60 8.01 -4.32
CA GLU A 46 -18.72 7.00 -4.92
C GLU A 46 -17.26 7.34 -4.66
N LEU A 47 -16.85 8.60 -4.85
CA LEU A 47 -15.50 9.06 -4.55
C LEU A 47 -15.14 8.87 -3.06
N LEU A 48 -16.05 9.18 -2.14
CA LEU A 48 -15.86 8.92 -0.71
C LEU A 48 -15.68 7.42 -0.45
N LEU A 49 -16.49 6.56 -1.08
CA LEU A 49 -16.36 5.10 -0.96
C LEU A 49 -14.99 4.61 -1.47
N PHE A 50 -14.52 5.13 -2.61
CA PHE A 50 -13.21 4.82 -3.17
C PHE A 50 -12.07 5.30 -2.26
N CYS A 51 -12.12 6.55 -1.80
CA CYS A 51 -11.13 7.09 -0.85
C CYS A 51 -11.05 6.25 0.42
N HIS A 52 -12.19 5.87 1.01
CA HIS A 52 -12.22 5.02 2.19
C HIS A 52 -11.66 3.62 1.92
N GLY A 53 -12.06 2.97 0.82
CA GLY A 53 -11.54 1.66 0.43
C GLY A 53 -10.03 1.69 0.20
N PHE A 54 -9.54 2.69 -0.54
CA PHE A 54 -8.11 2.91 -0.76
C PHE A 54 -7.33 3.14 0.55
N CYS A 55 -7.82 4.03 1.43
CA CYS A 55 -7.17 4.29 2.71
C CYS A 55 -7.11 3.05 3.59
N ALA A 56 -8.21 2.30 3.66
CA ALA A 56 -8.28 1.07 4.45
C ALA A 56 -7.32 0.00 3.91
N ALA A 57 -7.29 -0.21 2.60
CA ALA A 57 -6.43 -1.21 1.99
C ALA A 57 -4.94 -0.87 2.11
N LEU A 58 -4.55 0.39 1.86
CA LEU A 58 -3.16 0.81 2.01
C LEU A 58 -2.69 0.71 3.48
N THR A 59 -3.58 1.01 4.43
CA THR A 59 -3.29 0.84 5.86
C THR A 59 -3.08 -0.64 6.20
N ALA A 60 -4.01 -1.50 5.79
CA ALA A 60 -3.93 -2.94 6.08
C ALA A 60 -2.68 -3.59 5.47
N HIS A 61 -2.31 -3.19 4.25
CA HIS A 61 -1.09 -3.63 3.57
C HIS A 61 0.17 -3.31 4.39
N HIS A 62 0.38 -2.03 4.75
CA HIS A 62 1.55 -1.63 5.53
C HIS A 62 1.56 -2.24 6.95
N GLU A 63 0.39 -2.36 7.60
CA GLU A 63 0.31 -3.01 8.91
C GLU A 63 0.68 -4.50 8.83
N GLY A 64 0.25 -5.19 7.78
CA GLY A 64 0.62 -6.57 7.56
C GLY A 64 2.12 -6.75 7.33
N GLU A 65 2.74 -5.82 6.61
CA GLU A 65 4.20 -5.78 6.44
C GLU A 65 4.93 -5.52 7.76
N ASP A 66 4.52 -4.50 8.50
CA ASP A 66 5.15 -4.09 9.75
C ASP A 66 5.09 -5.18 10.83
N HIS A 67 3.94 -5.85 10.95
CA HIS A 67 3.66 -6.81 12.00
C HIS A 67 4.06 -8.25 11.65
N SER A 68 4.04 -8.62 10.36
CA SER A 68 4.28 -10.01 9.93
C SER A 68 5.52 -10.14 9.05
N LEU A 69 5.58 -9.39 7.95
CA LEU A 69 6.63 -9.58 6.95
C LEU A 69 8.01 -9.12 7.42
N PHE A 70 8.11 -7.88 7.89
CA PHE A 70 9.38 -7.28 8.28
C PHE A 70 10.06 -8.01 9.46
N PRO A 71 9.32 -8.48 10.50
CA PRO A 71 9.92 -9.35 11.52
C PRO A 71 10.49 -10.65 10.95
N ALA A 72 9.79 -11.30 10.01
CA ALA A 72 10.26 -12.53 9.36
C ALA A 72 11.52 -12.29 8.52
N ILE A 73 11.57 -11.17 7.78
CA ILE A 73 12.77 -10.76 7.04
C ILE A 73 13.92 -10.47 8.01
N ALA A 74 13.70 -9.67 9.05
CA ALA A 74 14.74 -9.29 10.01
C ALA A 74 15.35 -10.47 10.79
N ALA A 75 14.59 -11.57 10.95
CA ALA A 75 15.07 -12.79 11.58
C ALA A 75 16.06 -13.56 10.68
N ARG A 76 15.86 -13.54 9.37
CA ARG A 76 16.68 -14.27 8.38
C ARG A 76 17.76 -13.40 7.72
N HIS A 77 17.52 -12.09 7.66
CA HIS A 77 18.36 -11.07 7.03
C HIS A 77 18.62 -9.90 8.00
N PRO A 78 19.39 -10.10 9.09
CA PRO A 78 19.66 -9.05 10.08
C PRO A 78 20.30 -7.79 9.49
N GLU A 79 21.02 -7.92 8.38
CA GLU A 79 21.64 -6.84 7.62
C GLU A 79 20.62 -5.85 7.03
N LEU A 80 19.37 -6.27 6.82
CA LEU A 80 18.31 -5.44 6.28
C LEU A 80 17.58 -4.58 7.31
N ARG A 81 17.90 -4.68 8.61
CA ARG A 81 17.19 -3.93 9.66
C ARG A 81 17.11 -2.43 9.39
N GLY A 82 18.21 -1.81 8.95
CA GLY A 82 18.21 -0.39 8.59
C GLY A 82 17.30 -0.04 7.40
N THR A 83 17.17 -0.96 6.43
CA THR A 83 16.22 -0.82 5.31
C THR A 83 14.78 -0.95 5.81
N LEU A 84 14.48 -1.95 6.64
CA LEU A 84 13.14 -2.16 7.20
C LEU A 84 12.71 -1.00 8.10
N ASP A 85 13.62 -0.43 8.88
CA ASP A 85 13.32 0.75 9.71
C ASP A 85 12.99 1.99 8.88
N ARG A 86 13.62 2.12 7.70
CA ARG A 86 13.28 3.18 6.75
C ARG A 86 11.91 2.96 6.11
N LEU A 87 11.56 1.73 5.75
CA LEU A 87 10.23 1.40 5.24
C LEU A 87 9.14 1.69 6.28
N ARG A 88 9.35 1.33 7.56
CA ARG A 88 8.44 1.70 8.66
C ARG A 88 8.28 3.20 8.84
N GLN A 89 9.34 3.98 8.62
CA GLN A 89 9.26 5.44 8.65
C GLN A 89 8.38 5.97 7.50
N ASP A 90 8.54 5.41 6.30
CA ASP A 90 7.67 5.72 5.16
C ASP A 90 6.21 5.34 5.47
N HIS A 91 5.96 4.15 6.04
CA HIS A 91 4.62 3.71 6.46
C HIS A 91 3.98 4.70 7.45
N SER A 92 4.75 5.15 8.44
CA SER A 92 4.29 6.14 9.42
C SER A 92 3.93 7.47 8.76
N MET A 93 4.73 7.93 7.80
CA MET A 93 4.46 9.15 7.06
C MET A 93 3.22 9.01 6.17
N ILE A 94 3.06 7.88 5.48
CA ILE A 94 1.87 7.60 4.67
C ILE A 94 0.63 7.54 5.56
N GLY A 95 0.68 6.84 6.70
CA GLY A 95 -0.41 6.77 7.67
C GLY A 95 -0.86 8.14 8.17
N TYR A 96 0.08 9.07 8.42
CA TYR A 96 -0.24 10.45 8.74
C TYR A 96 -1.00 11.17 7.61
N LEU A 97 -0.56 10.99 6.36
CA LEU A 97 -1.23 11.58 5.20
C LEU A 97 -2.62 10.98 4.96
N LEU A 98 -2.79 9.67 5.16
CA LEU A 98 -4.08 8.98 5.07
C LEU A 98 -5.05 9.45 6.15
N THR A 99 -4.56 9.76 7.35
CA THR A 99 -5.37 10.36 8.42
C THR A 99 -5.85 11.75 8.01
N GLY A 100 -4.96 12.58 7.45
CA GLY A 100 -5.33 13.91 6.93
C GLY A 100 -6.35 13.82 5.79
N LEU A 101 -6.13 12.91 4.84
CA LEU A 101 -7.06 12.62 3.74
C LEU A 101 -8.44 12.19 4.27
N SER A 102 -8.47 11.27 5.24
CA SER A 102 -9.72 10.80 5.86
C SER A 102 -10.47 11.93 6.56
N ALA A 103 -9.78 12.86 7.22
CA ALA A 103 -10.41 14.02 7.87
C ALA A 103 -11.03 14.98 6.84
N VAL A 104 -10.36 15.19 5.70
CA VAL A 104 -10.84 16.02 4.58
C VAL A 104 -12.08 15.42 3.93
N VAL A 105 -12.07 14.09 3.72
CA VAL A 105 -13.19 13.28 3.25
C VAL A 105 -14.38 13.37 4.22
N ALA A 106 -14.14 13.19 5.53
CA ALA A 106 -15.20 13.18 6.55
C ALA A 106 -15.93 14.52 6.71
N ARG A 107 -15.28 15.64 6.39
CA ARG A 107 -15.88 16.99 6.47
C ARG A 107 -16.41 17.52 5.15
N ASP A 108 -16.48 16.69 4.10
CA ASP A 108 -16.94 17.07 2.76
C ASP A 108 -16.20 18.30 2.20
N ALA A 109 -14.86 18.28 2.30
CA ALA A 109 -14.03 19.38 1.85
C ALA A 109 -14.12 19.60 0.32
N PRO A 110 -13.85 20.82 -0.18
CA PRO A 110 -13.88 21.09 -1.61
C PRO A 110 -12.96 20.18 -2.43
N PRO A 111 -13.33 19.84 -3.69
CA PRO A 111 -12.54 18.96 -4.55
C PRO A 111 -11.06 19.32 -4.68
N GLY A 112 -10.74 20.62 -4.77
CA GLY A 112 -9.35 21.08 -4.86
C GLY A 112 -8.53 20.81 -3.59
N GLU A 113 -9.15 20.77 -2.41
CA GLU A 113 -8.46 20.41 -1.19
C GLU A 113 -8.20 18.90 -1.10
N LEU A 114 -9.17 18.08 -1.51
CA LEU A 114 -9.03 16.64 -1.63
C LEU A 114 -7.93 16.25 -2.63
N ALA A 115 -7.86 16.95 -3.76
CA ALA A 115 -6.87 16.71 -4.81
C ALA A 115 -5.44 16.86 -4.30
N ARG A 116 -5.16 17.90 -3.51
CA ARG A 116 -3.83 18.14 -2.93
C ARG A 116 -3.41 17.05 -1.95
N HIS A 117 -4.35 16.52 -1.15
CA HIS A 117 -4.05 15.41 -0.24
C HIS A 117 -3.73 14.13 -1.01
N LEU A 118 -4.53 13.81 -2.03
CA LEU A 118 -4.28 12.66 -2.91
C LEU A 118 -2.95 12.77 -3.66
N GLU A 119 -2.57 13.98 -4.10
CA GLU A 119 -1.29 14.23 -4.74
C GLU A 119 -0.11 13.99 -3.78
N GLY A 120 -0.22 14.46 -2.53
CA GLY A 120 0.77 14.20 -1.48
C GLY A 120 0.95 12.70 -1.20
N VAL A 121 -0.16 11.96 -1.09
CA VAL A 121 -0.13 10.50 -0.92
C VAL A 121 0.51 9.84 -2.15
N ALA A 122 0.13 10.23 -3.36
CA ALA A 122 0.66 9.66 -4.60
C ALA A 122 2.18 9.82 -4.72
N ALA A 123 2.71 11.00 -4.40
CA ALA A 123 4.13 11.28 -4.52
C ALA A 123 4.98 10.38 -3.62
N ILE A 124 4.56 10.21 -2.37
CA ILE A 124 5.29 9.38 -1.40
C ILE A 124 5.11 7.90 -1.72
N MET A 125 3.88 7.46 -2.00
CA MET A 125 3.56 6.06 -2.30
C MET A 125 4.41 5.52 -3.45
N GLU A 126 4.56 6.29 -4.54
CA GLU A 126 5.36 5.87 -5.69
C GLU A 126 6.85 5.72 -5.33
N SER A 127 7.41 6.66 -4.55
CA SER A 127 8.80 6.54 -4.10
C SER A 127 9.02 5.35 -3.17
N HIS A 128 8.03 5.09 -2.30
CA HIS A 128 8.05 4.04 -1.30
C HIS A 128 7.99 2.65 -1.95
N PHE A 129 6.94 2.37 -2.73
CA PHE A 129 6.80 1.07 -3.42
C PHE A 129 8.00 0.76 -4.30
N ARG A 130 8.51 1.75 -5.03
CA ARG A 130 9.72 1.55 -5.85
C ARG A 130 10.93 1.22 -5.00
N TYR A 131 11.09 1.85 -3.84
CA TYR A 131 12.21 1.57 -2.94
C TYR A 131 12.08 0.17 -2.35
N GLU A 132 10.93 -0.17 -1.81
CA GLU A 132 10.65 -1.48 -1.24
C GLU A 132 10.87 -2.60 -2.25
N GLU A 133 10.26 -2.50 -3.44
CA GLU A 133 10.39 -3.52 -4.47
C GLU A 133 11.86 -3.77 -4.84
N ARG A 134 12.66 -2.70 -4.93
CA ARG A 134 14.11 -2.81 -5.20
C ARG A 134 14.88 -3.49 -4.08
N GLN A 135 14.44 -3.34 -2.83
CA GLN A 135 15.16 -3.88 -1.68
C GLN A 135 14.72 -5.31 -1.33
N LEU A 136 13.43 -5.62 -1.45
CA LEU A 136 12.86 -6.80 -0.82
C LEU A 136 12.49 -7.91 -1.81
N LEU A 137 12.23 -7.64 -3.09
CA LEU A 137 11.69 -8.70 -3.97
C LEU A 137 12.60 -9.92 -4.11
N THR A 138 13.91 -9.72 -4.28
CA THR A 138 14.88 -10.84 -4.33
C THR A 138 14.99 -11.54 -2.99
N VAL A 139 14.79 -10.83 -1.87
CA VAL A 139 14.76 -11.42 -0.53
C VAL A 139 13.53 -12.32 -0.38
N LEU A 140 12.37 -11.85 -0.85
CA LEU A 140 11.10 -12.56 -0.81
C LEU A 140 11.11 -13.86 -1.62
N GLU A 141 11.85 -13.91 -2.73
CA GLU A 141 12.08 -15.14 -3.51
C GLU A 141 12.84 -16.25 -2.73
N THR A 142 13.32 -15.93 -1.52
CA THR A 142 13.99 -16.88 -0.62
C THR A 142 13.34 -16.96 0.77
N LEU A 143 12.26 -16.20 0.98
CA LEU A 143 11.57 -16.11 2.26
C LEU A 143 10.61 -17.28 2.45
N SER A 144 10.96 -18.19 3.36
CA SER A 144 10.03 -19.22 3.85
C SER A 144 9.31 -18.68 5.08
N LEU A 145 8.08 -18.19 4.87
CA LEU A 145 7.14 -17.81 5.92
C LEU A 145 5.92 -18.74 5.86
N ASP A 146 5.45 -19.19 7.02
CA ASP A 146 4.26 -20.04 7.13
C ASP A 146 3.01 -19.19 7.36
N ALA A 147 2.67 -18.44 6.32
CA ALA A 147 1.48 -17.59 6.24
C ALA A 147 1.01 -17.54 4.77
N ASP A 148 -0.25 -17.16 4.55
CA ASP A 148 -0.75 -16.85 3.23
C ASP A 148 -0.31 -15.42 2.82
N PRO A 149 0.32 -15.22 1.66
CA PRO A 149 0.70 -13.88 1.20
C PRO A 149 -0.47 -12.90 1.12
N GLY A 150 -1.68 -13.36 0.77
CA GLY A 150 -2.88 -12.51 0.71
C GLY A 150 -3.34 -12.03 2.09
N ASP A 151 -3.16 -12.83 3.12
CA ASP A 151 -3.46 -12.43 4.51
C ASP A 151 -2.46 -11.38 5.02
N VAL A 152 -1.19 -11.47 4.58
CA VAL A 152 -0.14 -10.54 5.01
C VAL A 152 -0.16 -9.24 4.22
N PHE A 153 -0.35 -9.28 2.90
CA PHE A 153 -0.39 -8.07 2.09
C PHE A 153 -1.77 -7.40 2.08
N GLY A 154 -2.77 -8.06 2.65
CA GLY A 154 -4.13 -7.57 2.77
C GLY A 154 -5.00 -7.92 1.56
N PRO A 155 -6.32 -8.13 1.77
CA PRO A 155 -7.25 -8.33 0.68
C PRO A 155 -7.50 -6.99 -0.04
N LEU A 156 -7.17 -6.96 -1.33
CA LEU A 156 -7.60 -5.93 -2.28
C LEU A 156 -8.53 -6.55 -3.31
#